data_AF-A0A5P9IRH5-F1
#
_entry.id   AF-A0A5P9IRH5-F1
#
_cell.length_a   1.000
_cell.length_b   1.000
_cell.length_c   1.000
_cell.angle_alpha   90.00
_cell.angle_beta   90.00
_cell.angle_gamma   90.00
#
_symmetry.space_group_name_H-M   'P 1'
#
loop_
_entity.id
_entity.type
_entity.pdbx_description
1 polymer ?
#
loop_
_entity_poly.entity_id
_entity_poly.type
_entity_poly.pdbx_seq_one_letter_code
_entity_poly.pdbx_strand_id
1 'polypeptide(L)'
;MAGQQQGRALDANLSGFLAQSSPDAVITLANSPWGSDVTVTGGAPYHAASGRTCRRLIIEGGRRGEMRYAVACETPDGWTSRRLVTQPAGGR
;
A
#
# COMPACT_ATOMS: atom_id res chain seq x y z
N MET A 1 3.80 12.96 -22.01
CA MET A 1 3.68 11.50 -21.87
C MET A 1 3.23 11.18 -20.44
N ALA A 2 1.91 11.12 -20.19
CA ALA A 2 1.34 10.87 -18.87
C ALA A 2 0.78 9.43 -18.85
N GLY A 3 1.27 8.55 -17.97
CA GLY A 3 0.78 7.17 -18.01
C GLY A 3 1.34 6.13 -17.03
N GLN A 4 2.11 6.50 -16.01
CA GLN A 4 2.67 5.51 -15.05
C GLN A 4 2.16 5.70 -13.61
N GLN A 5 0.94 6.26 -13.46
CA GLN A 5 0.20 6.27 -12.20
C GLN A 5 -0.82 5.12 -12.09
N GLN A 6 -0.72 4.12 -12.99
CA GLN A 6 -1.56 2.94 -12.96
C GLN A 6 -1.19 2.11 -11.72
N GLY A 7 -2.17 1.86 -10.86
CA GLY A 7 -1.95 1.12 -9.63
C GLY A 7 -1.32 -0.24 -9.90
N ARG A 8 -0.38 -0.63 -9.04
CA ARG A 8 0.29 -1.93 -9.09
C ARG A 8 -0.54 -2.94 -8.32
N ALA A 9 -0.98 -3.98 -9.03
CA ALA A 9 -1.60 -5.14 -8.41
C ALA A 9 -0.66 -5.73 -7.36
N LEU A 10 -1.24 -6.10 -6.22
CA LEU A 10 -0.51 -6.77 -5.15
C LEU A 10 -0.71 -8.27 -5.28
N ASP A 11 0.34 -9.04 -5.03
CA ASP A 11 0.28 -10.49 -4.99
C ASP A 11 -0.80 -11.00 -4.02
N ALA A 12 -1.26 -12.22 -4.25
CA ALA A 12 -2.34 -12.84 -3.48
C ALA A 12 -2.05 -12.87 -1.97
N ASN A 13 -0.79 -13.08 -1.58
CA ASN A 13 -0.39 -13.10 -0.17
C ASN A 13 -0.61 -11.73 0.51
N LEU A 14 -0.13 -10.65 -0.11
CA LEU A 14 -0.29 -9.30 0.43
C LEU A 14 -1.75 -8.83 0.33
N SER A 15 -2.45 -9.18 -0.74
CA SER A 15 -3.89 -8.93 -0.87
C SER A 15 -4.71 -9.61 0.23
N GLY A 16 -4.44 -10.89 0.50
CA GLY A 16 -5.08 -11.65 1.57
C GLY A 16 -4.74 -11.12 2.97
N PHE A 17 -3.50 -10.67 3.17
CA PHE A 17 -3.09 -9.97 4.38
C PHE A 17 -3.91 -8.69 4.56
N LEU A 18 -3.98 -7.82 3.56
CA LEU A 18 -4.71 -6.54 3.67
C LEU A 18 -6.21 -6.70 3.91
N ALA A 19 -6.82 -7.76 3.35
CA ALA A 19 -8.23 -8.09 3.56
C ALA A 19 -8.56 -8.52 5.00
N GLN A 20 -7.64 -9.21 5.67
CA GLN A 20 -7.87 -9.81 7.00
C GLN A 20 -7.17 -9.05 8.14
N SER A 21 -6.24 -8.17 7.80
CA SER A 21 -5.39 -7.49 8.77
C SER A 21 -6.15 -6.49 9.64
N SER A 22 -5.82 -6.46 10.92
CA SER A 22 -6.19 -5.37 11.82
C SER A 22 -5.55 -4.04 11.39
N PRO A 23 -6.04 -2.88 11.87
CA PRO A 23 -5.31 -1.62 11.77
C PRO A 23 -3.90 -1.77 12.36
N ASP A 24 -2.92 -1.17 11.69
CA ASP A 24 -1.49 -1.19 12.08
C ASP A 24 -0.85 -2.58 12.06
N ALA A 25 -1.45 -3.53 11.33
CA ALA A 25 -0.83 -4.82 11.07
C ALA A 25 0.45 -4.64 10.23
N VAL A 26 1.49 -5.37 10.62
CA VAL A 26 2.81 -5.30 9.99
C VAL A 26 3.12 -6.64 9.32
N ILE A 27 3.61 -6.60 8.09
CA ILE A 27 4.12 -7.76 7.36
C ILE A 27 5.46 -7.44 6.74
N THR A 28 6.43 -8.34 6.88
CA THR A 28 7.72 -8.22 6.20
C THR A 28 7.71 -9.10 4.97
N LEU A 29 7.98 -8.51 3.80
CA LEU A 29 8.03 -9.20 2.52
C LEU A 29 9.48 -9.28 2.05
N ALA A 30 9.96 -10.52 1.90
CA ALA A 30 11.26 -10.80 1.29
C ALA A 30 11.30 -10.40 -0.20
N ASN A 31 10.16 -10.53 -0.90
CA ASN A 31 9.98 -10.05 -2.27
C ASN A 31 8.71 -9.22 -2.34
N SER A 32 8.84 -7.95 -2.71
CA SER A 32 7.69 -7.05 -2.87
C SER A 32 7.83 -6.18 -4.11
N PRO A 33 6.72 -5.57 -4.57
CA PRO A 33 6.77 -4.59 -5.67
C PRO A 33 7.59 -3.34 -5.35
N TRP A 34 7.99 -3.13 -4.08
CA TRP A 34 8.78 -1.97 -3.64
C TRP A 34 10.25 -2.30 -3.39
N GLY A 35 10.63 -3.58 -3.46
CA GLY A 35 11.96 -4.07 -3.17
C GLY A 35 11.93 -5.38 -2.38
N SER A 36 13.10 -5.97 -2.18
CA SER A 36 13.27 -7.05 -1.22
C SER A 36 13.39 -6.49 0.20
N ASP A 37 13.04 -7.32 1.19
CA ASP A 37 13.17 -7.02 2.62
C ASP A 37 12.53 -5.68 2.99
N VAL A 38 11.26 -5.53 2.62
CA VAL A 38 10.46 -4.37 3.02
C VAL A 38 9.46 -4.78 4.10
N THR A 39 9.29 -3.91 5.07
CA THR A 39 8.23 -3.99 6.05
C THR A 39 7.08 -3.12 5.58
N VAL A 40 5.89 -3.70 5.49
CA VAL A 40 4.65 -3.03 5.10
C VAL A 40 3.73 -2.98 6.31
N THR A 41 3.40 -1.77 6.71
CA THR A 41 2.43 -1.49 7.78
C THR A 41 1.12 -1.02 7.17
N GLY A 42 0.05 -1.78 7.41
CA GLY A 42 -1.30 -1.51 6.92
C GLY A 42 -2.11 -0.71 7.92
N GLY A 43 -2.35 0.57 7.64
CA GLY A 43 -3.20 1.44 8.47
C GLY A 43 -4.68 1.05 8.42
N ALA A 44 -5.53 1.77 9.16
CA ALA A 44 -6.96 1.50 9.21
C ALA A 44 -7.64 1.54 7.82
N PRO A 45 -8.63 0.65 7.55
CA PRO A 45 -9.46 0.74 6.37
C PRO A 45 -10.34 1.99 6.38
N TYR A 46 -10.43 2.64 5.23
CA TYR A 46 -11.27 3.80 4.99
C TYR A 46 -12.00 3.66 3.66
N HIS A 47 -13.22 4.19 3.58
CA HIS A 47 -13.96 4.25 2.32
C HIS A 47 -13.49 5.45 1.50
N ALA A 48 -12.96 5.18 0.31
CA ALA A 48 -12.64 6.23 -0.63
C ALA A 48 -13.91 6.73 -1.34
N ALA A 49 -13.86 7.94 -1.91
CA ALA A 49 -14.97 8.51 -2.70
C ALA A 49 -15.44 7.62 -3.86
N SER A 50 -14.58 6.68 -4.31
CA SER A 50 -14.94 5.64 -5.28
C SER A 50 -15.86 4.52 -4.74
N GLY A 51 -16.25 4.55 -3.46
CA GLY A 51 -17.03 3.50 -2.78
C GLY A 51 -16.20 2.26 -2.37
N ARG A 52 -14.91 2.25 -2.70
CA ARG A 52 -14.00 1.13 -2.45
C ARG A 52 -13.33 1.26 -1.08
N THR A 53 -13.11 0.12 -0.43
CA THR A 53 -12.28 0.05 0.77
C THR A 53 -10.83 0.26 0.40
N CYS A 54 -10.21 1.29 0.97
CA CYS A 54 -8.81 1.60 0.79
C CYS A 54 -8.10 1.60 2.14
N ARG A 55 -6.80 1.34 2.11
CA ARG A 55 -5.91 1.30 3.28
C ARG A 55 -4.65 2.06 2.97
N ARG A 56 -4.19 2.86 3.93
CA ARG A 56 -2.87 3.50 3.84
C ARG A 56 -1.82 2.45 4.16
N LEU A 57 -0.76 2.44 3.35
CA LEU A 57 0.39 1.58 3.54
C LEU A 57 1.61 2.45 3.82
N ILE A 58 2.35 2.07 4.84
CA ILE A 58 3.68 2.58 5.12
C ILE A 58 4.64 1.45 4.76
N ILE A 59 5.55 1.69 3.83
CA ILE A 59 6.54 0.71 3.39
C ILE A 59 7.90 1.22 3.84
N GLU A 60 8.57 0.46 4.69
CA GLU A 60 9.87 0.76 5.25
C GLU A 60 10.87 -0.27 4.75
N GLY A 61 11.99 0.15 4.15
CA GLY A 61 13.08 -0.75 3.80
C GLY A 61 13.56 -0.64 2.34
N GLY A 62 14.10 -1.74 1.82
CA GLY A 62 14.80 -1.79 0.54
C GLY A 62 16.25 -1.28 0.61
N ARG A 63 16.91 -1.19 -0.55
CA ARG A 63 18.37 -0.94 -0.67
C ARG A 63 18.94 0.30 0.04
N ARG A 64 18.10 1.24 0.46
CA ARG A 64 18.51 2.47 1.17
C ARG A 64 17.75 2.72 2.47
N GLY A 65 16.92 1.78 2.95
CA GLY A 65 16.04 2.02 4.10
C GLY A 65 15.06 3.18 3.85
N GLU A 66 14.55 3.30 2.63
CA GLU A 66 13.65 4.41 2.27
C GLU A 66 12.26 4.14 2.85
N MET A 67 11.64 5.17 3.44
CA MET A 67 10.24 5.13 3.84
C MET A 67 9.36 5.62 2.69
N ARG A 68 8.36 4.83 2.32
CA ARG A 68 7.43 5.11 1.23
C ARG A 68 6.00 5.03 1.72
N TYR A 69 5.16 5.92 1.20
CA TYR A 69 3.73 5.89 1.45
C TYR A 69 2.98 5.46 0.19
N ALA A 70 2.07 4.51 0.36
CA ALA A 70 1.17 4.05 -0.69
C ALA A 70 -0.26 3.94 -0.14
N VAL A 71 -1.21 3.82 -1.03
CA VAL A 71 -2.58 3.42 -0.68
C VAL A 71 -2.91 2.18 -1.48
N ALA A 72 -3.42 1.15 -0.80
CA ALA A 72 -4.00 -0.02 -1.45
C ALA A 72 -5.52 0.06 -1.39
N CYS A 73 -6.17 -0.18 -2.51
CA CYS A 73 -7.62 -0.22 -2.59
C CYS A 73 -8.07 -1.58 -3.10
N GLU A 74 -9.12 -2.11 -2.49
CA GLU A 74 -9.76 -3.37 -2.85
C GLU A 74 -10.40 -3.29 -4.24
N THR A 75 -10.05 -4.22 -5.13
CA THR A 75 -10.67 -4.46 -6.45
C THR A 75 -11.31 -5.86 -6.45
N PRO A 76 -12.22 -6.17 -7.40
CA PRO A 76 -12.73 -7.53 -7.58
C PRO A 76 -11.63 -8.58 -7.79
N ASP A 77 -10.51 -8.20 -8.41
CA ASP A 77 -9.37 -9.08 -8.71
C ASP A 77 -8.31 -9.13 -7.59
N GLY A 78 -8.51 -8.43 -6.46
CA GLY A 78 -7.56 -8.36 -5.35
C GLY A 78 -7.23 -6.93 -4.92
N TRP A 79 -6.14 -6.69 -4.21
CA TRP A 79 -5.77 -5.34 -3.77
C TRP A 79 -4.83 -4.68 -4.78
N THR A 80 -5.12 -3.43 -5.14
CA THR A 80 -4.26 -2.63 -6.01
C THR A 80 -3.64 -1.48 -5.23
N SER A 81 -2.32 -1.42 -5.20
CA SER A 81 -1.57 -0.33 -4.58
C SER A 81 -1.31 0.81 -5.55
N ARG A 82 -1.32 2.04 -5.05
CA ARG A 82 -0.96 3.26 -5.79
C ARG A 82 0.01 4.05 -4.93
N ARG A 83 1.05 4.61 -5.56
CA ARG A 83 1.97 5.52 -4.87
C ARG A 83 1.18 6.74 -4.41
N LEU A 84 1.30 7.11 -3.14
CA LEU A 84 0.81 8.40 -2.69
C LEU A 84 1.79 9.47 -3.19
N VAL A 85 1.36 10.22 -4.21
CA VAL A 85 2.14 11.35 -4.74
C VAL A 85 1.90 12.59 -3.88
N THR A 86 0.70 12.71 -3.32
CA THR A 86 0.39 13.60 -2.22
C THR A 86 0.81 12.92 -0.92
N GLN A 87 1.96 13.31 -0.37
CA GLN A 87 2.07 13.32 1.09
C GLN A 87 0.86 14.12 1.62
N PRO A 88 0.19 13.73 2.72
CA PRO A 88 -0.53 14.73 3.47
C PRO A 88 0.52 15.77 3.83
N ALA A 89 0.47 16.93 3.17
CA ALA A 89 1.16 18.10 3.66
C ALA A 89 0.70 18.21 5.11
N GLY A 90 1.62 17.97 6.06
CA GLY A 90 1.35 18.20 7.46
C GLY A 90 0.86 19.64 7.55
N GLY A 91 -0.45 19.79 7.73
CA GLY A 91 -1.06 21.06 8.08
C GLY A 91 -0.48 21.41 9.44
N ARG A 92 0.42 22.40 9.44
CA ARG A 92 0.81 23.11 10.65
C ARG A 92 -0.36 23.93 11.17
#